data_AF-A0A850DHU7-F1
#
_entry.id   AF-A0A850DHU7-F1
#
_cell.length_a   1.000
_cell.length_b   1.000
_cell.length_c   1.000
_cell.angle_alpha   90.00
_cell.angle_beta   90.00
_cell.angle_gamma   90.00
#
_symmetry.space_group_name_H-M   'P 1'
#
loop_
_entity.id
_entity.type
_entity.pdbx_description
1 polymer ?
#
loop_
_entity_poly.entity_id
_entity_poly.type
_entity_poly.pdbx_seq_one_letter_code
_entity_poly.pdbx_strand_id
1 'polypeptide(L)'
;MRTFVWQGLDEPRMEIVRMESLDRARGTQIGLVYELRWELDGSELMVDVGAGWVRHALGDADFFDLQHSAYFNSLPVLRDRLLSSDATVRDYTMRFVTVPQLNSDRTSQRYHPRGDGVVGFSSGEYHADIEFDLDGFVVTYQDYIRRLHP
;
A
#
# COMPACT_ATOMS: atom_id res chain seq x y z
N MET A 1 -14.82 -9.22 -6.70
CA MET A 1 -13.71 -8.47 -7.30
C MET A 1 -13.98 -6.99 -7.18
N ARG A 2 -13.12 -6.23 -6.49
CA ARG A 2 -13.18 -4.77 -6.38
C ARG A 2 -12.10 -4.16 -7.28
N THR A 3 -12.40 -3.02 -7.90
CA THR A 3 -11.41 -2.25 -8.68
C THR A 3 -11.24 -0.89 -8.04
N PHE A 4 -9.99 -0.46 -7.90
CA PHE A 4 -9.62 0.83 -7.37
C PHE A 4 -8.67 1.52 -8.33
N VAL A 5 -8.73 2.85 -8.40
CA VAL A 5 -7.80 3.67 -9.17
C VAL A 5 -7.29 4.78 -8.27
N TRP A 6 -5.99 5.05 -8.29
CA TRP A 6 -5.37 6.15 -7.58
C TRP A 6 -4.53 6.99 -8.52
N GLN A 7 -4.36 8.27 -8.18
CA GLN A 7 -3.43 9.19 -8.83
C GLN A 7 -2.47 9.80 -7.80
N GLY A 8 -1.25 10.15 -8.22
CA GLY A 8 -0.37 11.00 -7.42
C GLY A 8 -0.86 12.44 -7.37
N LEU A 9 -0.51 13.14 -6.29
CA LEU A 9 -0.82 14.56 -6.09
C LEU A 9 0.43 15.44 -6.17
N ASP A 10 1.57 14.93 -5.75
CA ASP A 10 2.92 15.53 -5.78
C ASP A 10 3.65 15.28 -7.10
N GLU A 11 3.49 14.10 -7.70
CA GLU A 11 4.08 13.78 -9.01
C GLU A 11 3.11 13.02 -9.93
N PRO A 12 3.34 13.04 -11.26
CA PRO A 12 2.54 12.27 -12.21
C PRO A 12 2.73 10.76 -11.99
N ARG A 13 1.73 10.16 -11.35
CA ARG A 13 1.59 8.71 -11.22
C ARG A 13 0.13 8.28 -11.19
N MET A 14 -0.14 7.05 -11.59
CA MET A 14 -1.44 6.40 -11.42
C MET A 14 -1.27 4.94 -11.03
N GLU A 15 -2.25 4.40 -10.31
CA GLU A 15 -2.35 2.98 -10.02
C GLU A 15 -3.77 2.49 -10.27
N ILE A 16 -3.93 1.31 -10.88
CA ILE A 16 -5.18 0.56 -10.89
C ILE A 16 -4.98 -0.78 -10.21
N VAL A 17 -5.85 -1.14 -9.27
CA VAL A 17 -5.80 -2.41 -8.54
C VAL A 17 -7.10 -3.17 -8.71
N ARG A 18 -6.98 -4.48 -8.94
CA ARG A 18 -8.08 -5.45 -8.96
C ARG A 18 -7.88 -6.42 -7.81
N MET A 19 -8.76 -6.35 -6.83
CA MET A 19 -8.72 -7.15 -5.61
C MET A 19 -9.76 -8.26 -5.67
N GLU A 20 -9.34 -9.50 -5.46
CA GLU A 20 -10.21 -10.66 -5.29
C GLU A 20 -10.50 -10.91 -3.82
N SER A 21 -9.44 -10.95 -3.01
CA SER A 21 -9.43 -10.95 -1.55
C SER A 21 -8.32 -10.02 -1.05
N LEU A 22 -8.26 -9.76 0.25
CA LEU A 22 -7.27 -8.84 0.84
C LEU A 22 -5.82 -9.28 0.53
N ASP A 23 -5.58 -10.58 0.56
CA ASP A 23 -4.31 -11.25 0.28
C ASP A 23 -4.15 -11.71 -1.18
N ARG A 24 -5.13 -11.44 -2.05
CA ARG A 24 -5.08 -11.77 -3.48
C ARG A 24 -5.55 -10.62 -4.34
N ALA A 25 -4.59 -9.89 -4.90
CA ALA A 25 -4.83 -8.71 -5.71
C ALA A 25 -3.78 -8.58 -6.79
N ARG A 26 -4.09 -7.81 -7.82
CA ARG A 26 -3.12 -7.42 -8.85
C ARG A 26 -3.28 -5.96 -9.22
N GLY A 27 -2.20 -5.33 -9.60
CA GLY A 27 -2.24 -3.93 -9.98
C GLY A 27 -1.30 -3.56 -11.12
N THR A 28 -1.53 -2.36 -11.64
CA THR A 28 -0.66 -1.69 -12.58
C THR A 28 -0.40 -0.29 -12.08
N GLN A 29 0.87 0.06 -11.90
CA GLN A 29 1.32 1.41 -11.61
C GLN A 29 1.96 2.02 -12.86
N ILE A 30 1.73 3.31 -13.06
CA ILE A 30 2.38 4.12 -14.08
C ILE A 30 3.03 5.29 -13.35
N GLY A 31 4.34 5.43 -13.47
CA GLY A 31 5.09 6.61 -13.05
C GLY A 31 5.77 7.28 -14.24
N LEU A 32 6.53 8.35 -13.98
CA LEU A 32 7.22 9.11 -15.03
C LEU A 32 8.19 8.28 -15.88
N VAL A 33 8.81 7.26 -15.28
CA VAL A 33 9.89 6.48 -15.90
C VAL A 33 9.64 4.96 -15.90
N TYR A 34 8.44 4.52 -15.48
CA TYR A 34 8.12 3.11 -15.36
C TYR A 34 6.63 2.81 -15.58
N GLU A 35 6.35 1.63 -16.13
CA GLU A 35 5.08 0.91 -15.94
C GLU A 35 5.42 -0.33 -15.12
N LEU A 36 4.72 -0.56 -14.02
CA LEU A 36 4.90 -1.72 -13.15
C LEU A 36 3.61 -2.53 -13.13
N ARG A 37 3.72 -3.84 -13.27
CA ARG A 37 2.65 -4.81 -12.97
C ARG A 37 3.01 -5.57 -11.72
N TRP A 38 2.02 -5.87 -10.90
CA TRP A 38 2.23 -6.64 -9.68
C TRP A 38 1.08 -7.61 -9.40
N GLU A 39 1.40 -8.73 -8.77
CA GLU A 39 0.45 -9.75 -8.31
C GLU A 39 0.81 -10.15 -6.87
N LEU A 40 -0.15 -10.01 -5.96
CA LEU A 40 -0.09 -10.46 -4.58
C LEU A 40 -0.90 -11.76 -4.48
N ASP A 41 -0.28 -12.81 -3.92
CA ASP A 41 -0.93 -14.08 -3.60
C ASP A 41 -0.42 -14.60 -2.25
N GLY A 42 -1.16 -14.32 -1.19
CA GLY A 42 -0.81 -14.67 0.18
C GLY A 42 0.53 -14.08 0.61
N SER A 43 1.54 -14.93 0.77
CA SER A 43 2.89 -14.56 1.21
C SER A 43 3.86 -14.25 0.06
N GLU A 44 3.37 -14.12 -1.16
CA GLU A 44 4.18 -13.87 -2.35
C GLU A 44 3.73 -12.60 -3.06
N LEU A 45 4.70 -11.76 -3.44
CA LEU A 45 4.49 -10.59 -4.27
C LEU A 45 5.37 -10.72 -5.51
N MET A 46 4.74 -10.79 -6.68
CA MET A 46 5.41 -10.72 -7.97
C MET A 46 5.32 -9.31 -8.53
N VAL A 47 6.42 -8.79 -9.08
CA VAL A 47 6.52 -7.43 -9.66
C VAL A 47 7.28 -7.47 -10.98
N ASP A 48 6.85 -6.70 -11.99
CA ASP A 48 7.47 -6.63 -13.32
C ASP A 48 7.40 -5.21 -13.90
N VAL A 49 8.56 -4.63 -14.24
CA VAL A 49 8.69 -3.33 -14.92
C VAL A 49 8.90 -3.45 -16.44
N GLY A 50 8.55 -4.60 -17.02
CA GLY A 50 8.72 -4.92 -18.44
C GLY A 50 10.01 -5.68 -18.76
N ALA A 51 10.74 -6.13 -17.75
CA ALA A 51 11.98 -6.91 -17.88
C ALA A 51 11.81 -8.38 -17.43
N GLY A 52 10.61 -8.76 -16.99
CA GLY A 52 10.30 -10.06 -16.45
C GLY A 52 9.99 -10.01 -14.96
N TRP A 53 9.20 -10.97 -14.51
CA TRP A 53 8.73 -11.04 -13.12
C TRP A 53 9.85 -11.31 -12.13
N VAL A 54 9.90 -10.47 -11.09
CA VAL A 54 10.69 -10.68 -9.87
C VAL A 54 9.74 -11.11 -8.76
N ARG A 55 10.09 -12.17 -8.03
CA ARG A 55 9.30 -12.70 -6.92
C ARG A 55 9.93 -12.31 -5.58
N HIS A 56 9.11 -11.75 -4.70
CA HIS A 56 9.45 -11.50 -3.30
C HIS A 56 8.62 -12.39 -2.39
N ALA A 57 9.27 -12.98 -1.38
CA ALA A 57 8.58 -13.68 -0.30
C ALA A 57 8.41 -12.73 0.89
N LEU A 58 7.28 -12.83 1.59
CA LEU A 58 6.98 -12.02 2.76
C LEU A 58 8.00 -12.31 3.88
N GLY A 59 8.26 -13.60 4.12
CA GLY A 59 9.17 -14.07 5.15
C GLY A 59 8.61 -13.82 6.55
N ASP A 60 9.40 -13.18 7.40
CA ASP A 60 9.05 -12.82 8.78
C ASP A 60 8.45 -11.40 8.91
N ALA A 61 8.23 -10.71 7.79
CA ALA A 61 7.54 -9.42 7.78
C ALA A 61 6.03 -9.62 7.99
N ASP A 62 5.37 -8.60 8.56
CA ASP A 62 3.93 -8.58 8.79
C ASP A 62 3.15 -8.45 7.48
N PHE A 63 3.61 -7.56 6.58
CA PHE A 63 3.00 -7.28 5.28
C PHE A 63 4.03 -6.88 4.24
N PHE A 64 3.64 -6.93 2.97
CA PHE A 64 4.34 -6.21 1.91
C PHE A 64 3.98 -4.72 1.96
N ASP A 65 4.92 -3.90 1.49
CA ASP A 65 4.67 -2.49 1.14
C ASP A 65 5.32 -2.24 -0.22
N LEU A 66 4.51 -1.94 -1.24
CA LEU A 66 5.01 -1.62 -2.57
C LEU A 66 5.06 -0.11 -2.73
N GLN A 67 6.24 0.43 -3.02
CA GLN A 67 6.42 1.86 -3.21
C GLN A 67 5.37 2.43 -4.19
N HIS A 68 4.82 3.59 -3.83
CA HIS A 68 3.76 4.28 -4.57
C HIS A 68 2.41 3.52 -4.69
N SER A 69 2.19 2.44 -3.94
CA SER A 69 0.91 1.73 -3.90
C SER A 69 0.14 2.05 -2.61
N ALA A 70 -1.01 2.73 -2.74
CA ALA A 70 -1.87 3.01 -1.59
C ALA A 70 -2.61 1.76 -1.08
N TYR A 71 -2.73 0.72 -1.93
CA TYR A 71 -3.41 -0.53 -1.58
C TYR A 71 -2.76 -1.22 -0.37
N PHE A 72 -1.42 -1.25 -0.32
CA PHE A 72 -0.70 -1.99 0.72
C PHE A 72 -0.86 -1.37 2.12
N ASN A 73 -1.12 -0.07 2.24
CA ASN A 73 -1.44 0.56 3.52
C ASN A 73 -2.80 0.09 4.09
N SER A 74 -3.68 -0.46 3.25
CA SER A 74 -4.99 -0.97 3.68
C SER A 74 -4.88 -2.34 4.37
N LEU A 75 -3.82 -3.10 4.10
CA LEU A 75 -3.61 -4.45 4.66
C LEU A 75 -3.52 -4.45 6.21
N PRO A 76 -2.61 -3.68 6.85
CA PRO A 76 -2.56 -3.60 8.31
C PRO A 76 -3.85 -3.04 8.91
N VAL A 77 -4.43 -2.03 8.27
CA VAL A 77 -5.66 -1.37 8.73
C VAL A 77 -6.82 -2.35 8.82
N LEU A 78 -6.99 -3.18 7.80
CA LEU A 78 -8.07 -4.17 7.74
C LEU A 78 -7.82 -5.37 8.65
N ARG A 79 -6.59 -5.92 8.66
CA ARG A 79 -6.25 -7.08 9.50
C ARG A 79 -6.41 -6.76 10.99
N ASP A 80 -5.91 -5.61 11.41
CA ASP A 80 -5.82 -5.24 12.83
C ASP A 80 -6.93 -4.29 13.27
N ARG A 81 -7.89 -3.97 12.38
CA ARG A 81 -9.07 -3.13 12.65
C ARG A 81 -8.69 -1.74 13.16
N LEU A 82 -7.71 -1.11 12.52
CA LEU A 82 -7.16 0.18 12.99
C LEU A 82 -8.13 1.36 12.93
N LEU A 83 -9.31 1.19 12.34
CA LEU A 83 -10.37 2.20 12.30
C LEU A 83 -11.41 2.04 13.41
N SER A 84 -11.29 1.01 14.26
CA SER A 84 -12.20 0.84 15.39
C SER A 84 -11.92 1.87 16.48
N SER A 85 -12.94 2.20 17.28
CA SER A 85 -12.82 3.19 18.36
C SER A 85 -11.86 2.77 19.49
N ASP A 86 -11.57 1.48 19.60
CA ASP A 86 -10.64 0.89 20.57
C ASP A 86 -9.26 0.58 19.98
N ALA A 87 -9.01 0.95 18.71
CA ALA A 87 -7.74 0.72 18.06
C ALA A 87 -6.60 1.47 18.76
N THR A 88 -5.46 0.81 18.90
CA THR A 88 -4.25 1.37 19.49
C THR A 88 -3.15 1.51 18.46
N VAL A 89 -2.15 2.32 18.79
CA VAL A 89 -0.94 2.48 17.97
C VAL A 89 -0.27 1.13 17.76
N ARG A 90 0.19 0.87 16.53
CA ARG A 90 0.91 -0.36 16.17
C ARG A 90 2.16 -0.09 15.36
N ASP A 91 3.15 -0.94 15.60
CA ASP A 91 4.39 -1.04 14.84
C ASP A 91 4.33 -2.29 13.96
N TYR A 92 4.77 -2.15 12.72
CA TYR A 92 4.81 -3.22 11.72
C TYR A 92 6.22 -3.35 11.15
N THR A 93 6.64 -4.58 10.91
CA THR A 93 7.77 -4.87 10.02
C THR A 93 7.20 -5.08 8.62
N MET A 94 7.54 -4.22 7.67
CA MET A 94 7.16 -4.41 6.28
C MET A 94 8.28 -5.05 5.45
N ARG A 95 7.88 -5.83 4.44
CA ARG A 95 8.70 -6.15 3.28
C ARG A 95 8.48 -5.06 2.24
N PHE A 96 9.28 -4.00 2.32
CA PHE A 96 9.18 -2.85 1.44
C PHE A 96 9.86 -3.15 0.10
N VAL A 97 9.14 -2.97 -1.02
CA VAL A 97 9.64 -3.17 -2.38
C VAL A 97 9.72 -1.81 -3.08
N THR A 98 10.93 -1.46 -3.52
CA THR A 98 11.23 -0.20 -4.22
C THR A 98 10.89 -0.26 -5.70
N VAL A 99 10.56 0.89 -6.29
CA VAL A 99 10.23 1.04 -7.71
C VAL A 99 11.07 2.21 -8.27
N PRO A 100 11.69 2.07 -9.46
CA PRO A 100 11.62 0.94 -10.39
C PRO A 100 12.62 -0.20 -10.13
N GLN A 101 13.44 -0.14 -9.08
CA GLN A 101 14.56 -1.08 -8.90
C GLN A 101 14.14 -2.48 -8.47
N LEU A 102 12.94 -2.65 -7.88
CA LEU A 102 12.40 -3.93 -7.41
C LEU A 102 13.28 -4.60 -6.34
N ASN A 103 14.03 -3.81 -5.57
CA ASN A 103 14.74 -4.31 -4.40
C ASN A 103 13.78 -4.39 -3.22
N SER A 104 13.94 -5.41 -2.38
CA SER A 104 13.15 -5.55 -1.16
C SER A 104 13.98 -5.52 0.11
N ASP A 105 13.53 -4.69 1.05
CA ASP A 105 14.15 -4.46 2.34
C ASP A 105 13.13 -4.63 3.47
N ARG A 106 13.63 -4.79 4.69
CA ARG A 106 12.79 -4.73 5.89
C ARG A 106 12.73 -3.29 6.36
N THR A 107 11.53 -2.78 6.57
CA THR A 107 11.31 -1.44 7.14
C THR A 107 10.39 -1.51 8.35
N SER A 108 10.58 -0.60 9.30
CA SER A 108 9.66 -0.45 10.43
C SER A 108 8.72 0.71 10.13
N GLN A 109 7.43 0.47 10.29
CA GLN A 109 6.39 1.46 10.07
C GLN A 109 5.45 1.51 11.27
N ARG A 110 5.04 2.71 11.65
CA ARG A 110 4.13 2.93 12.78
C ARG A 110 2.84 3.58 12.31
N TYR A 111 1.72 2.99 12.73
CA TYR A 111 0.36 3.42 12.41
C TYR A 111 -0.34 3.87 13.69
N HIS A 112 -0.79 5.11 13.72
CA HIS A 112 -1.46 5.75 14.86
C HIS A 112 -2.92 6.02 14.51
N PRO A 113 -3.89 5.21 14.99
CA PRO A 113 -5.30 5.52 14.85
C PRO A 113 -5.59 6.93 15.40
N ARG A 114 -6.20 7.80 14.59
CA ARG A 114 -6.58 9.17 14.99
C ARG A 114 -8.07 9.32 15.27
N GLY A 115 -8.88 8.34 14.84
CA GLY A 115 -10.34 8.46 14.80
C GLY A 115 -10.82 8.92 13.42
N ASP A 116 -12.14 8.90 13.21
CA ASP A 116 -12.81 9.40 12.00
C ASP A 116 -12.25 8.87 10.66
N GLY A 117 -11.78 7.61 10.65
CA GLY A 117 -11.23 6.99 9.45
C GLY A 117 -9.79 7.40 9.11
N VAL A 118 -9.10 8.13 10.00
CA VAL A 118 -7.73 8.61 9.77
C VAL A 118 -6.72 7.81 10.58
N VAL A 119 -5.61 7.46 9.93
CA VAL A 119 -4.44 6.84 10.57
C VAL A 119 -3.19 7.66 10.26
N GLY A 120 -2.49 8.09 11.30
CA GLY A 120 -1.19 8.74 11.19
C GLY A 120 -0.09 7.71 10.93
N PHE A 121 0.52 7.78 9.77
CA PHE A 121 1.63 6.96 9.31
C PHE A 121 2.98 7.58 9.66
N SER A 122 3.96 6.73 9.97
CA SER A 122 5.36 7.15 10.09
C SER A 122 6.33 6.03 9.73
N SER A 123 7.43 6.39 9.06
CA SER A 123 8.53 5.51 8.67
C SER A 123 9.82 6.32 8.59
N GLY A 124 10.75 6.08 9.51
CA GLY A 124 11.92 6.96 9.69
C GLY A 124 11.48 8.40 10.00
N GLU A 125 12.01 9.37 9.25
CA GLU A 125 11.67 10.80 9.37
C GLU A 125 10.39 11.19 8.60
N TYR A 126 9.83 10.27 7.81
CA TYR A 126 8.63 10.54 7.03
C TYR A 126 7.37 10.33 7.87
N HIS A 127 6.43 11.28 7.76
CA HIS A 127 5.15 11.27 8.44
C HIS A 127 4.05 11.70 7.47
N ALA A 128 2.87 11.08 7.60
CA ALA A 128 1.70 11.49 6.84
C ALA A 128 0.41 11.03 7.51
N ASP A 129 -0.69 11.72 7.23
CA ASP A 129 -2.03 11.22 7.57
C ASP A 129 -2.65 10.51 6.35
N ILE A 130 -3.22 9.34 6.61
CA ILE A 130 -3.90 8.52 5.60
C ILE A 130 -5.37 8.42 5.99
N GLU A 131 -6.24 8.88 5.09
CA GLU A 131 -7.68 8.79 5.18
C GLU A 131 -8.16 7.50 4.52
N PHE A 132 -9.04 6.77 5.21
CA PHE A 132 -9.63 5.53 4.74
C PHE A 132 -11.15 5.68 4.61
N ASP A 133 -11.75 4.92 3.71
CA ASP A 133 -13.20 4.74 3.70
C ASP A 133 -13.67 3.80 4.81
N LEU A 134 -14.99 3.64 4.92
CA LEU A 134 -15.62 2.74 5.91
C LEU A 134 -15.25 1.26 5.71
N ASP A 135 -14.75 0.89 4.52
CA ASP A 135 -14.28 -0.46 4.21
C ASP A 135 -12.77 -0.63 4.49
N GLY A 136 -12.10 0.40 5.01
CA GLY A 136 -10.68 0.37 5.35
C GLY A 136 -9.73 0.49 4.16
N PHE A 137 -10.17 1.09 3.05
CA PHE A 137 -9.32 1.37 1.89
C PHE A 137 -8.96 2.84 1.78
N VAL A 138 -7.70 3.11 1.44
CA VAL A 138 -7.18 4.48 1.30
C VAL A 138 -8.02 5.32 0.32
N VAL A 139 -8.53 6.44 0.81
CA VAL A 139 -9.18 7.51 0.03
C VAL A 139 -8.14 8.56 -0.34
N THR A 140 -7.44 9.08 0.66
CA THR A 140 -6.40 10.09 0.49
C THR A 140 -5.20 9.70 1.34
N TYR A 141 -4.02 9.74 0.75
CA TYR A 141 -2.75 9.69 1.45
C TYR A 141 -2.17 11.10 1.37
N GLN A 142 -2.51 11.94 2.34
CA GLN A 142 -2.16 13.37 2.42
C GLN A 142 -2.04 14.06 1.04
N ASP A 143 -0.88 14.63 0.72
CA ASP A 143 -0.50 15.31 -0.51
C ASP A 143 0.24 14.40 -1.48
N TYR A 144 0.17 13.09 -1.25
CA TYR A 144 0.94 12.08 -1.96
C TYR A 144 0.08 11.33 -2.99
N ILE A 145 -1.05 10.74 -2.57
CA ILE A 145 -1.88 9.89 -3.44
C ILE A 145 -3.37 10.09 -3.12
N ARG A 146 -4.24 10.09 -4.13
CA ARG A 146 -5.70 10.12 -3.95
C ARG A 146 -6.40 9.08 -4.80
N ARG A 147 -7.41 8.42 -4.22
CA ARG A 147 -8.30 7.50 -4.92
C ARG A 147 -9.25 8.25 -5.84
N LEU A 148 -9.39 7.76 -7.06
CA LEU A 148 -10.37 8.22 -8.02
C LEU A 148 -11.65 7.39 -7.86
N HIS A 149 -12.78 8.07 -7.90
CA HIS A 149 -14.10 7.45 -8.01
C HIS A 149 -14.52 7.55 -9.49
N PRO A 150 -15.00 6.46 -10.11
CA PRO A 150 -15.66 6.55 -11.41
C PRO A 150 -16.96 7.38 -11.33
#